data_AF-A0A9W9F0W8-F1
#
_entry.id   AF-A0A9W9F0W8-F1
#
_cell.length_a   1.000
_cell.length_b   1.000
_cell.length_c   1.000
_cell.angle_alpha   90.00
_cell.angle_beta   90.00
_cell.angle_gamma   90.00
#
_symmetry.space_group_name_H-M   'P 1'
#
loop_
_entity.id
_entity.type
_entity.pdbx_description
1 polymer ?
#
loop_
_entity_poly.entity_id
_entity_poly.type
_entity_poly.pdbx_seq_one_letter_code
_entity_poly.pdbx_strand_id
1 'polypeptide(L)'
;MDKKSQDKPTEGSPPTSASDVLRPLSQHAAFPNSGSVATKAREQRHSPGPSAHSSNTTGTGPRANSPSVSHPVSHDTATTSVQKRSESVQQMHEVDADGVRTWRRLIVEYR
;
A
#
# COMPACT_ATOMS: atom_id res chain seq x y z
N MET A 1 -7.83 57.50 31.55
CA MET A 1 -8.11 57.08 30.15
C MET A 1 -6.77 56.54 29.69
N ASP A 2 -6.59 55.22 29.54
CA ASP A 2 -7.01 54.47 28.36
C ASP A 2 -7.56 53.08 28.68
N LYS A 3 -8.57 52.69 27.88
CA LYS A 3 -9.20 51.37 27.86
C LYS A 3 -8.26 50.36 27.18
N LYS A 4 -8.11 49.15 27.73
CA LYS A 4 -7.71 47.98 26.93
C LYS A 4 -8.67 46.83 27.15
N SER A 5 -9.24 46.40 26.03
CA SER A 5 -10.38 45.52 25.88
C SER A 5 -10.12 44.06 26.22
N GLN A 6 -11.20 43.45 26.69
CA GLN A 6 -11.58 42.03 26.71
C GLN A 6 -10.98 41.15 25.59
N ASP A 7 -10.78 39.87 25.91
CA ASP A 7 -11.32 38.80 25.07
C ASP A 7 -11.81 37.63 25.94
N LYS A 8 -13.07 37.24 25.72
CA LYS A 8 -13.77 36.16 26.41
C LYS A 8 -14.05 35.09 25.36
N PRO A 9 -13.49 33.87 25.44
CA PRO A 9 -13.86 32.83 24.50
C PRO A 9 -15.26 32.30 24.85
N THR A 10 -16.18 32.47 23.90
CA THR A 10 -17.49 31.80 23.87
C THR A 10 -17.26 30.33 23.53
N GLU A 11 -17.42 29.44 24.51
CA GLU A 11 -17.25 28.00 24.38
C GLU A 11 -18.43 27.41 23.58
N GLY A 12 -18.14 26.96 22.36
CA GLY A 12 -19.08 26.25 21.50
C GLY A 12 -19.26 24.79 21.95
N SER A 13 -20.46 24.25 21.67
CA SER A 13 -20.88 22.86 21.91
C SER A 13 -19.78 21.82 21.62
N PRO A 14 -19.68 20.72 22.39
CA PRO A 14 -18.65 19.70 22.18
C PRO A 14 -18.73 19.11 20.76
N PRO A 15 -17.57 18.78 20.13
CA PRO A 15 -17.55 18.19 18.81
C PRO A 15 -18.29 16.85 18.84
N THR A 16 -19.12 16.62 17.82
CA THR A 16 -19.76 15.32 17.57
C THR A 16 -18.66 14.27 17.52
N SER A 17 -18.78 13.21 18.32
CA SER A 17 -17.78 12.15 18.35
C SER A 17 -17.60 11.60 16.94
N ALA A 18 -16.36 11.41 16.49
CA ALA A 18 -16.07 10.88 15.15
C ALA A 18 -16.80 9.54 14.88
N SER A 19 -17.17 8.82 15.93
CA SER A 19 -17.98 7.60 15.84
C SER A 19 -19.40 7.85 15.34
N ASP A 20 -20.02 9.00 15.62
CA ASP A 20 -21.36 9.35 15.15
C ASP A 20 -21.40 9.51 13.61
N VAL A 21 -20.33 10.04 13.02
CA VAL A 21 -20.21 10.24 11.57
C VAL A 21 -20.13 8.90 10.82
N LEU A 22 -19.54 7.89 11.45
CA LEU A 22 -19.31 6.57 10.82
C LEU A 22 -20.42 5.55 11.13
N ARG A 23 -21.33 5.83 12.07
CA ARG A 23 -22.45 4.93 12.41
C ARG A 23 -23.29 4.50 11.21
N PRO A 24 -23.70 5.40 10.28
CA PRO A 24 -24.50 5.00 9.12
C PRO A 24 -23.79 3.99 8.24
N LEU A 25 -22.46 4.09 8.09
CA LEU A 25 -21.67 3.17 7.27
C LEU A 25 -21.49 1.82 7.96
N SER A 26 -21.35 1.82 9.28
CA SER A 26 -21.22 0.60 10.08
C SER A 26 -22.46 -0.30 9.99
N GLN A 27 -23.66 0.28 9.86
CA GLN A 27 -24.93 -0.46 9.80
C GLN A 27 -25.19 -1.17 8.47
N HIS A 28 -24.56 -0.72 7.38
CA HIS A 28 -24.84 -1.22 6.03
C HIS A 28 -23.67 -2.00 5.40
N ALA A 29 -22.56 -2.14 6.12
CA ALA A 29 -21.37 -2.74 5.58
C ALA A 29 -21.40 -4.28 5.63
N ALA A 30 -22.25 -4.88 4.80
CA ALA A 30 -22.05 -6.26 4.36
C ALA A 30 -20.85 -6.29 3.41
N PHE A 31 -19.64 -6.15 3.95
CA PHE A 31 -18.43 -6.32 3.15
C PHE A 31 -18.34 -7.77 2.68
N PRO A 32 -18.12 -8.02 1.37
CA PRO A 32 -17.94 -9.39 0.90
C PRO A 32 -16.73 -9.99 1.63
N ASN A 33 -16.88 -11.20 2.16
CA ASN A 33 -15.77 -11.92 2.77
C ASN A 33 -14.61 -11.99 1.76
N SER A 34 -13.45 -11.48 2.15
CA SER A 34 -12.23 -11.45 1.33
C SER A 34 -11.91 -12.82 0.71
N GLY A 35 -12.21 -13.91 1.43
CA GLY A 35 -12.04 -15.26 0.92
C GLY A 35 -12.92 -15.59 -0.30
N SER A 36 -14.18 -15.14 -0.32
CA SER A 36 -15.09 -15.40 -1.45
C SER A 36 -14.68 -14.63 -2.71
N VAL A 37 -14.18 -13.39 -2.53
CA VAL A 37 -13.66 -12.57 -3.62
C VAL A 37 -12.40 -13.21 -4.23
N ALA A 38 -11.50 -13.72 -3.38
CA ALA A 38 -10.27 -14.38 -3.82
C ALA A 38 -10.55 -15.65 -4.64
N THR A 39 -11.52 -16.48 -4.23
CA THR A 39 -11.89 -17.69 -4.96
C THR A 39 -12.42 -17.37 -6.36
N LYS A 40 -13.33 -16.40 -6.48
CA LYS A 40 -13.86 -15.95 -7.79
C LYS A 40 -12.78 -15.40 -8.71
N ALA A 41 -11.82 -14.66 -8.15
CA ALA A 41 -10.69 -14.12 -8.91
C ALA A 41 -9.76 -15.22 -9.45
N ARG A 42 -9.59 -16.32 -8.69
CA ARG A 42 -8.78 -17.47 -9.11
C ARG A 42 -9.46 -18.28 -10.21
N GLU A 43 -10.77 -18.51 -10.11
CA GLU A 43 -11.52 -19.30 -11.10
C GLU A 43 -11.52 -18.64 -12.49
N GLN A 44 -11.57 -17.29 -12.57
CA GLN A 44 -11.44 -16.57 -13.86
C GLN A 44 -10.09 -16.80 -14.56
N ARG A 45 -9.02 -17.11 -13.82
CA ARG A 45 -7.66 -17.32 -14.38
C ARG A 45 -7.46 -18.72 -14.96
N HIS A 46 -8.39 -19.65 -14.73
CA HIS A 46 -8.23 -21.06 -15.09
C HIS A 46 -9.11 -21.49 -16.27
N SER A 47 -9.39 -20.61 -17.24
CA SER A 47 -9.92 -21.06 -18.52
C SER A 47 -8.84 -21.89 -19.27
N PRO A 48 -9.09 -23.17 -19.60
CA PRO A 48 -8.12 -23.99 -20.30
C PRO A 48 -8.13 -23.62 -21.79
N GLY A 49 -7.15 -22.82 -22.23
CA GLY A 49 -6.75 -22.74 -23.63
C GLY A 49 -5.78 -23.88 -23.99
N PRO A 50 -5.87 -24.52 -25.17
CA PRO A 50 -5.03 -25.67 -25.49
C PRO A 50 -3.56 -25.26 -25.72
N SER A 51 -2.67 -26.17 -25.31
CA SER A 51 -1.20 -26.08 -25.30
C SER A 51 -0.53 -25.85 -26.65
N ALA A 52 0.63 -25.17 -26.66
CA ALA A 52 1.73 -25.48 -27.58
C ALA A 52 3.11 -25.03 -27.01
N HIS A 53 3.81 -26.03 -26.47
CA HIS A 53 5.23 -26.38 -26.62
C HIS A 53 6.29 -25.25 -26.66
N SER A 54 7.28 -25.33 -25.76
CA SER A 54 8.67 -25.59 -26.16
C SER A 54 9.60 -25.81 -24.96
N SER A 55 10.46 -26.80 -25.15
CA SER A 55 11.42 -27.43 -24.26
C SER A 55 12.58 -26.51 -23.86
N ASN A 56 13.24 -26.80 -22.73
CA ASN A 56 14.70 -27.06 -22.63
C ASN A 56 15.13 -27.28 -21.15
N THR A 57 15.49 -28.52 -20.80
CA THR A 57 16.85 -29.05 -20.56
C THR A 57 17.51 -28.68 -19.23
N THR A 58 17.58 -29.71 -18.37
CA THR A 58 18.50 -30.03 -17.27
C THR A 58 19.78 -29.18 -17.13
N GLY A 59 20.02 -28.64 -15.93
CA GLY A 59 21.30 -28.05 -15.53
C GLY A 59 21.37 -27.70 -14.04
N THR A 60 22.25 -28.36 -13.32
CA THR A 60 22.60 -28.31 -11.88
C THR A 60 22.96 -26.93 -11.30
N GLY A 61 22.49 -26.65 -10.06
CA GLY A 61 23.25 -25.91 -9.03
C GLY A 61 22.75 -24.51 -8.63
N PRO A 62 22.57 -24.20 -7.33
CA PRO A 62 22.19 -22.87 -6.86
C PRO A 62 23.44 -22.03 -6.51
N ARG A 63 23.59 -20.84 -7.10
CA ARG A 63 24.34 -19.76 -6.44
C ARG A 63 23.87 -18.39 -6.89
N ALA A 64 23.57 -17.59 -5.89
CA ALA A 64 23.09 -16.23 -5.94
C ALA A 64 24.06 -15.26 -6.63
N ASN A 65 23.53 -14.42 -7.51
CA ASN A 65 23.55 -12.94 -7.42
C ASN A 65 23.26 -12.35 -8.81
N SER A 66 22.04 -11.88 -9.01
CA SER A 66 21.71 -10.81 -9.97
C SER A 66 20.28 -10.36 -9.72
N PRO A 67 20.02 -9.08 -9.35
CA PRO A 67 18.68 -8.52 -9.50
C PRO A 67 18.48 -8.27 -11.00
N SER A 68 17.94 -9.26 -11.71
CA SER A 68 17.38 -9.05 -13.04
C SER A 68 16.14 -8.16 -12.86
N VAL A 69 16.25 -6.91 -13.30
CA VAL A 69 15.14 -5.97 -13.37
C VAL A 69 14.21 -6.44 -14.48
N SER A 70 13.25 -7.28 -14.13
CA SER A 70 12.15 -7.66 -15.01
C SER A 70 11.20 -6.47 -15.13
N HIS A 71 11.33 -5.69 -16.21
CA HIS A 71 10.32 -4.70 -16.59
C HIS A 71 9.07 -5.42 -17.11
N PRO A 72 7.88 -5.29 -16.50
CA PRO A 72 6.66 -5.72 -17.14
C PRO A 72 6.17 -4.66 -18.14
N VAL A 73 5.87 -5.16 -19.33
CA VAL A 73 5.29 -4.52 -20.50
C VAL A 73 4.13 -3.57 -20.21
N SER A 74 4.16 -2.43 -20.93
CA SER A 74 3.15 -1.39 -20.94
C SER A 74 1.75 -1.91 -21.27
N HIS A 75 0.78 -1.64 -20.40
CA HIS A 75 -0.63 -1.59 -20.76
C HIS A 75 -1.07 -0.12 -20.76
N ASP A 76 -1.35 0.38 -21.96
CA ASP A 76 -1.89 1.71 -22.20
C ASP A 76 -3.39 1.68 -21.87
N THR A 77 -3.76 2.18 -20.69
CA THR A 77 -5.15 2.54 -20.37
C THR A 77 -5.17 3.98 -19.89
N ALA A 78 -5.73 4.84 -20.74
CA ALA A 78 -5.94 6.26 -20.52
C ALA A 78 -6.88 6.51 -19.32
N THR A 79 -6.28 6.46 -18.14
CA THR A 79 -6.72 6.93 -16.83
C THR A 79 -5.46 7.54 -16.26
N THR A 80 -5.48 8.75 -15.69
CA THR A 80 -4.29 9.45 -15.18
C THR A 80 -3.38 8.46 -14.46
N SER A 81 -2.34 8.02 -15.16
CA SER A 81 -1.66 6.79 -14.82
C SER A 81 -0.75 7.14 -13.66
N VAL A 82 -1.13 6.73 -12.45
CA VAL A 82 -0.24 6.87 -11.29
C VAL A 82 0.96 5.98 -11.54
N GLN A 83 2.04 6.57 -12.04
CA GLN A 83 3.24 5.83 -12.44
C GLN A 83 4.24 5.88 -11.31
N LYS A 84 4.74 4.72 -10.89
CA LYS A 84 5.86 4.66 -9.96
C LYS A 84 7.05 5.38 -10.59
N ARG A 85 7.49 6.45 -9.95
CA ARG A 85 8.56 7.33 -10.38
C ARG A 85 9.91 6.85 -9.87
N SER A 86 10.00 6.55 -8.59
CA SER A 86 11.26 6.16 -7.94
C SER A 86 11.01 5.23 -6.75
N GLU A 87 12.02 4.44 -6.43
CA GLU A 87 12.10 3.66 -5.20
C GLU A 87 13.49 3.85 -4.60
N SER A 88 13.56 4.17 -3.30
CA SER A 88 14.82 4.23 -2.58
C SER A 88 14.71 3.55 -1.23
N VAL A 89 15.78 2.87 -0.82
CA VAL A 89 15.88 2.24 0.50
C VAL A 89 16.94 2.98 1.29
N GLN A 90 16.62 3.37 2.51
CA GLN A 90 17.58 3.95 3.43
C GLN A 90 17.73 3.06 4.66
N GLN A 91 18.96 2.66 4.93
CA GLN A 91 19.33 1.95 6.14
C GLN A 91 19.67 2.98 7.23
N MET A 92 19.17 2.75 8.43
CA MET A 92 19.35 3.62 9.59
C MET A 92 19.85 2.78 10.76
N HIS A 93 20.66 3.41 11.62
CA HIS A 93 21.22 2.79 12.82
C HIS A 93 21.09 3.77 13.98
N GLU A 94 20.78 3.25 15.15
CA GLU A 94 20.70 3.97 16.42
C GLU A 94 21.39 3.11 17.48
N VAL A 95 22.07 3.77 18.42
CA VAL A 95 22.77 3.11 19.51
C VAL A 95 22.11 3.54 20.80
N ASP A 96 21.47 2.58 21.44
CA ASP A 96 20.72 2.74 22.68
C ASP A 96 21.42 1.99 23.83
N ALA A 97 20.87 2.10 25.04
CA ALA A 97 21.35 1.36 26.22
C ALA A 97 21.31 -0.16 26.03
N ASP A 98 20.41 -0.67 25.18
CA ASP A 98 20.25 -2.10 24.86
C ASP A 98 21.11 -2.57 23.67
N GLY A 99 21.92 -1.67 23.09
CA GLY A 99 22.82 -1.97 21.97
C GLY A 99 22.45 -1.25 20.67
N VAL A 100 22.83 -1.83 19.53
CA VAL A 100 22.61 -1.20 18.21
C VAL A 100 21.29 -1.67 17.62
N ARG A 101 20.38 -0.72 17.38
CA ARG A 101 19.14 -0.94 16.63
C ARG A 101 19.34 -0.50 15.18
N THR A 102 18.97 -1.36 14.23
CA THR A 102 19.03 -1.05 12.79
C THR A 102 17.66 -1.21 12.15
N TRP A 103 17.26 -0.24 11.32
CA TRP A 103 16.02 -0.32 10.53
C TRP A 103 16.24 0.10 9.08
N ARG A 104 15.28 -0.25 8.23
CA ARG A 104 15.27 0.11 6.80
C ARG A 104 13.96 0.80 6.48
N ARG A 105 14.02 1.95 5.80
CA ARG A 105 12.85 2.61 5.22
C ARG A 105 12.83 2.46 3.72
N LEU A 106 11.68 2.11 3.18
CA LEU A 106 11.39 2.06 1.75
C LEU A 106 10.59 3.32 1.38
N ILE A 107 11.11 4.11 0.45
CA ILE A 107 10.48 5.32 -0.06
C ILE A 107 10.08 5.04 -1.51
N VAL A 108 8.79 5.16 -1.82
CA VAL A 108 8.27 5.00 -3.18
C VAL A 108 7.59 6.28 -3.61
N GLU A 109 8.09 6.91 -4.68
CA GLU A 109 7.47 8.09 -5.27
C GLU A 109 6.60 7.68 -6.46
N TYR A 110 5.43 8.30 -6.57
CA TYR A 110 4.53 8.14 -7.71
C TYR A 110 4.31 9.50 -8.38
N ARG A 111 4.00 9.48 -9.68
CA ARG A 111 3.61 10.65 -10.49
C ARG A 111 2.14 10.58 -10.84
#